data_AF-A0A2M7T7U3-F1
#
_entry.id   AF-A0A2M7T7U3-F1
#
_cell.length_a   1.000
_cell.length_b   1.000
_cell.length_c   1.000
_cell.angle_alpha   90.00
_cell.angle_beta   90.00
_cell.angle_gamma   90.00
#
_symmetry.space_group_name_H-M   'P 1'
#
loop_
_entity.id
_entity.type
_entity.pdbx_description
1 polymer ?
#
loop_
_entity_poly.entity_id
_entity_poly.type
_entity_poly.pdbx_seq_one_letter_code
_entity_poly.pdbx_strand_id
1 'polypeptide(L)'
;MNHNLAGPLRRSMAFLLDGLLVLAILWLVYLRPNVFPGLIDTRVLGVIILFVGYEALTLYYFGATLGKLALGIRIVDRTTFERPSLLKCFIRPLAKLSFGIWIINSVFFGFLAFAYTLVDFFRMLTDEDYQSVHDIVAGTFALRSNQQVAESGVRQEA
;
A
#
# COMPACT_ATOMS: atom_id res chain seq x y z
N MET A 1 9.15 10.61 -19.74
CA MET A 1 8.55 9.26 -19.69
C MET A 1 7.17 9.30 -19.00
N ASN A 2 6.37 10.37 -19.19
CA ASN A 2 5.38 10.78 -18.18
C ASN A 2 3.93 10.34 -18.46
N HIS A 3 3.66 9.66 -19.58
CA HIS A 3 2.30 9.24 -19.94
C HIS A 3 1.90 7.85 -19.41
N ASN A 4 2.82 7.13 -18.75
CA ASN A 4 2.64 5.71 -18.44
C ASN A 4 2.36 5.39 -16.95
N LEU A 5 2.64 6.34 -16.06
CA LEU A 5 2.50 6.16 -14.62
C LEU A 5 1.05 6.36 -14.16
N ALA A 6 0.66 5.68 -13.09
CA ALA A 6 -0.62 5.92 -12.44
C ALA A 6 -0.58 7.30 -11.77
N GLY A 7 -1.27 8.27 -12.39
CA GLY A 7 -1.34 9.63 -11.89
C GLY A 7 -1.93 9.73 -10.47
N PRO A 8 -1.67 10.84 -9.76
CA PRO A 8 -1.92 10.99 -8.34
C PRO A 8 -3.40 10.78 -7.97
N LEU A 9 -4.33 11.26 -8.81
CA LEU A 9 -5.77 11.12 -8.61
C LEU A 9 -6.24 9.66 -8.50
N ARG A 10 -5.77 8.79 -9.40
CA ARG A 10 -6.14 7.36 -9.38
C ARG A 10 -5.52 6.63 -8.19
N ARG A 11 -4.31 7.03 -7.78
CA ARG A 11 -3.66 6.52 -6.56
C ARG A 11 -4.42 6.93 -5.30
N SER A 12 -4.88 8.18 -5.21
CA SER A 12 -5.72 8.64 -4.10
C SER A 12 -7.06 7.92 -4.05
N MET A 13 -7.74 7.72 -5.19
CA MET A 13 -8.97 6.95 -5.24
C MET A 13 -8.74 5.49 -4.82
N ALA A 14 -7.62 4.88 -5.22
CA ALA A 14 -7.27 3.52 -4.79
C ALA A 14 -7.07 3.46 -3.28
N PHE A 15 -6.40 4.48 -2.71
CA PHE A 15 -6.22 4.60 -1.27
C PHE A 15 -7.55 4.77 -0.53
N LEU A 16 -8.51 5.52 -1.07
CA LEU A 16 -9.85 5.63 -0.50
C LEU A 16 -10.61 4.29 -0.53
N LEU A 17 -10.54 3.55 -1.64
CA LEU A 17 -11.18 2.23 -1.77
C LEU A 17 -10.56 1.22 -0.80
N ASP A 18 -9.23 1.15 -0.74
CA ASP A 18 -8.52 0.30 0.21
C ASP A 18 -8.80 0.75 1.66
N GLY A 19 -8.92 2.06 1.90
CA GLY A 19 -9.23 2.66 3.20
C GLY A 19 -10.63 2.30 3.70
N LEU A 20 -11.64 2.31 2.83
CA LEU A 20 -12.99 1.85 3.17
C LEU A 20 -13.01 0.37 3.56
N LEU A 21 -12.26 -0.45 2.83
CA LEU A 21 -12.15 -1.88 3.12
C LEU A 21 -11.45 -2.11 4.47
N VAL A 22 -10.36 -1.40 4.75
CA VAL A 22 -9.68 -1.43 6.05
C VAL A 22 -10.59 -0.91 7.16
N LEU A 23 -11.37 0.15 6.94
CA LEU A 23 -12.31 0.70 7.93
C LEU A 23 -13.40 -0.32 8.28
N ALA A 24 -13.97 -1.00 7.28
CA ALA A 24 -14.97 -2.04 7.50
C ALA A 24 -14.39 -3.19 8.35
N ILE A 25 -13.14 -3.58 8.10
CA ILE A 25 -12.47 -4.64 8.86
C ILE A 25 -12.11 -4.16 10.27
N LEU A 26 -11.63 -2.92 10.42
CA LEU A 26 -11.38 -2.31 11.73
C LEU A 26 -12.65 -2.29 12.58
N TRP A 27 -13.79 -1.93 11.97
CA TRP A 27 -15.07 -1.91 12.66
C TRP A 27 -15.45 -3.31 13.17
N LEU A 28 -15.29 -4.36 12.34
CA LEU A 28 -15.50 -5.75 12.76
C LEU A 28 -14.57 -6.20 13.89
N VAL A 29 -13.30 -5.79 13.87
CA VAL A 29 -12.31 -6.14 14.90
C VAL A 29 -12.60 -5.39 16.21
N TYR A 30 -13.00 -4.12 16.15
CA TYR A 30 -13.26 -3.30 17.32
C TYR A 30 -14.51 -3.74 18.10
N LEU A 31 -15.48 -4.36 17.41
CA LEU A 31 -16.64 -5.00 18.03
C LEU A 31 -16.29 -6.23 18.89
N ARG A 32 -15.05 -6.74 18.82
CA ARG A 32 -14.61 -7.87 19.66
C ARG A 32 -14.04 -7.37 20.99
N PRO A 33 -14.40 -8.01 22.12
CA PRO A 33 -13.80 -7.68 23.40
C PRO A 33 -12.29 -7.94 23.36
N ASN A 34 -11.51 -7.05 23.97
CA ASN A 34 -10.06 -7.24 24.06
C ASN A 34 -9.78 -8.40 25.04
N VAL A 35 -9.13 -9.45 24.55
CA VAL A 35 -8.94 -10.71 25.29
C VAL A 35 -7.81 -10.60 26.33
N PHE A 36 -6.85 -9.68 26.12
CA PHE A 36 -5.73 -9.45 27.04
C PHE A 36 -5.56 -7.95 27.34
N PRO A 37 -6.35 -7.39 28.28
CA PRO A 37 -6.16 -6.02 28.71
C PRO A 37 -4.86 -5.90 29.54
N GLY A 38 -3.85 -5.16 29.05
CA GLY A 38 -2.71 -4.73 29.88
C GLY A 38 -1.36 -4.52 29.19
N LEU A 39 -0.94 -5.40 28.28
CA LEU A 39 0.42 -5.36 27.68
C LEU A 39 0.43 -5.04 26.18
N ILE A 40 -0.46 -5.68 25.40
CA ILE A 40 -0.65 -5.40 23.97
C ILE A 40 -2.14 -5.56 23.68
N ASP A 41 -2.76 -4.54 23.07
CA ASP A 41 -4.15 -4.67 22.62
C ASP A 41 -4.22 -5.72 21.50
N THR A 42 -4.89 -6.84 21.78
CA THR A 42 -5.06 -7.94 20.82
C THR A 42 -5.73 -7.49 19.52
N ARG A 43 -6.54 -6.43 19.57
CA ARG A 43 -7.18 -5.83 18.40
C ARG A 43 -6.14 -5.19 17.49
N VAL A 44 -5.15 -4.49 18.06
CA VAL A 44 -4.06 -3.88 17.31
C VAL A 44 -3.29 -4.97 16.59
N LEU A 45 -2.84 -6.01 17.30
CA LEU A 45 -2.16 -7.17 16.71
C LEU A 45 -2.94 -7.82 15.56
N GLY A 46 -4.25 -8.04 15.76
CA GLY A 46 -5.13 -8.58 14.73
C GLY A 46 -5.18 -7.70 13.48
N VAL A 47 -5.21 -6.38 13.65
CA VAL A 47 -5.16 -5.42 12.53
C VAL A 47 -3.81 -5.45 11.83
N ILE A 48 -2.68 -5.54 12.55
CA ILE A 48 -1.35 -5.66 11.95
C ILE A 48 -1.31 -6.87 11.03
N ILE A 49 -1.66 -8.04 11.58
CA ILE A 49 -1.58 -9.32 10.87
C ILE A 49 -2.49 -9.29 9.66
N LEU A 50 -3.71 -8.77 9.82
CA LEU A 50 -4.67 -8.71 8.74
C LEU A 50 -4.23 -7.72 7.65
N PHE A 51 -3.70 -6.55 8.02
CA PHE A 51 -3.21 -5.56 7.06
C PHE A 51 -1.99 -6.06 6.29
N VAL A 52 -0.96 -6.56 6.97
CA VAL A 52 0.23 -7.15 6.33
C VAL A 52 -0.18 -8.33 5.48
N GLY A 53 -0.97 -9.25 6.02
CA GLY A 53 -1.41 -10.45 5.34
C GLY A 53 -2.22 -10.13 4.08
N TYR A 54 -3.21 -9.23 4.19
CA TYR A 54 -4.00 -8.77 3.06
C TYR A 54 -3.15 -8.12 1.98
N GLU A 55 -2.32 -7.14 2.33
CA GLU A 55 -1.51 -6.41 1.35
C GLU A 55 -0.46 -7.33 0.71
N ALA A 56 0.24 -8.16 1.50
CA ALA A 56 1.23 -9.10 0.98
C ALA A 56 0.60 -10.19 0.09
N LEU A 57 -0.53 -10.78 0.49
CA LEU A 57 -1.22 -11.80 -0.31
C LEU A 57 -1.77 -11.22 -1.61
N THR A 58 -2.41 -10.05 -1.55
CA THR A 58 -2.97 -9.42 -2.76
C THR A 58 -1.86 -8.96 -3.72
N LEU A 59 -0.76 -8.43 -3.21
CA LEU A 59 0.45 -8.15 -3.99
C LEU A 59 1.01 -9.40 -4.64
N TYR A 60 1.11 -10.50 -3.90
CA TYR A 60 1.67 -11.75 -4.42
C TYR A 60 0.80 -12.38 -5.51
N TYR A 61 -0.50 -12.52 -5.26
CA TYR A 61 -1.42 -13.19 -6.20
C TYR A 61 -1.80 -12.29 -7.39
N PHE A 62 -2.10 -11.02 -7.13
CA PHE A 62 -2.69 -10.12 -8.12
C PHE A 62 -1.76 -8.98 -8.57
N GLY A 63 -0.62 -8.78 -7.91
CA GLY A 63 0.32 -7.69 -8.22
C GLY A 63 -0.10 -6.30 -7.71
N ALA A 64 -1.21 -6.23 -6.95
CA ALA A 64 -1.74 -4.99 -6.37
C ALA A 64 -2.82 -5.30 -5.32
N THR A 65 -3.14 -4.32 -4.48
CA THR A 65 -4.29 -4.36 -3.55
C THR A 65 -5.62 -4.31 -4.33
N LEU A 66 -6.72 -4.76 -3.72
CA LEU A 66 -8.02 -4.79 -4.41
C LEU A 66 -8.47 -3.41 -4.89
N GLY A 67 -8.28 -2.35 -4.10
CA GLY A 67 -8.62 -0.98 -4.50
C GLY A 67 -7.77 -0.48 -5.68
N LYS A 68 -6.48 -0.86 -5.72
CA LYS A 68 -5.58 -0.55 -6.85
C LYS A 68 -5.96 -1.35 -8.10
N LEU A 69 -6.33 -2.62 -7.96
CA LEU A 69 -6.82 -3.46 -9.05
C LEU A 69 -8.12 -2.94 -9.65
N ALA A 70 -9.06 -2.50 -8.81
CA ALA A 70 -10.33 -1.93 -9.25
C ALA A 70 -10.12 -0.70 -10.15
N LEU A 71 -9.02 0.03 -9.97
CA LEU A 71 -8.66 1.21 -10.76
C LEU A 71 -7.63 0.91 -11.88
N GLY A 72 -7.34 -0.37 -12.12
CA GLY A 72 -6.41 -0.81 -13.16
C GLY A 72 -4.96 -0.42 -12.89
N ILE A 73 -4.56 -0.35 -11.61
CA ILE A 73 -3.20 -0.05 -11.18
C ILE A 73 -2.51 -1.35 -10.77
N ARG A 74 -1.28 -1.55 -11.23
CA ARG A 74 -0.41 -2.66 -10.83
C ARG A 74 0.91 -2.15 -10.30
N ILE A 75 1.47 -2.86 -9.33
CA ILE A 75 2.77 -2.54 -8.76
C ILE A 75 3.82 -3.45 -9.37
N VAL A 76 4.90 -2.83 -9.82
CA VAL A 76 6.00 -3.50 -10.49
C VAL A 76 7.32 -3.15 -9.82
N ASP A 77 8.29 -4.03 -9.98
CA ASP A 77 9.67 -3.78 -9.56
C ASP A 77 10.33 -2.74 -10.48
N ARG A 78 11.14 -1.84 -9.91
CA ARG A 78 11.86 -0.77 -10.63
C ARG A 78 12.82 -1.29 -11.69
N THR A 79 13.47 -2.42 -11.43
CA THR A 79 14.51 -2.96 -12.31
C THR A 79 13.95 -3.90 -13.37
N THR A 80 12.95 -4.69 -12.97
CA THR A 80 12.49 -5.84 -13.74
C THR A 80 11.17 -5.57 -14.43
N PHE A 81 10.36 -4.59 -13.98
CA PHE A 81 8.98 -4.34 -14.44
C PHE A 81 8.01 -5.53 -14.29
N GLU A 82 8.51 -6.61 -13.69
CA GLU A 82 7.74 -7.80 -13.31
C GLU A 82 7.14 -7.64 -11.92
N ARG A 83 6.40 -8.67 -11.49
CA ARG A 83 5.79 -8.71 -10.17
C ARG A 83 6.88 -8.62 -9.08
N PRO A 84 6.65 -7.85 -8.01
CA PRO A 84 7.64 -7.71 -6.95
C PRO A 84 7.93 -9.06 -6.27
N SER A 85 9.19 -9.26 -5.90
CA SER A 85 9.61 -10.46 -5.17
C SER A 85 8.91 -10.55 -3.80
N LEU A 86 8.77 -11.76 -3.26
CA LEU A 86 8.11 -12.01 -1.97
C LEU A 86 8.61 -11.08 -0.85
N LEU A 87 9.92 -10.85 -0.76
CA LEU A 87 10.51 -9.95 0.23
C LEU A 87 10.03 -8.50 0.05
N LYS A 88 9.95 -7.99 -1.19
CA LYS A 88 9.44 -6.64 -1.48
C LYS A 88 7.95 -6.52 -1.16
N CYS A 89 7.17 -7.59 -1.38
CA CYS A 89 5.76 -7.66 -1.00
C CYS A 89 5.52 -7.58 0.52
N PHE A 90 6.48 -7.99 1.35
CA PHE A 90 6.41 -7.85 2.81
C PHE A 90 7.02 -6.54 3.33
N ILE A 91 8.15 -6.09 2.78
CA ILE A 91 8.81 -4.85 3.21
C ILE A 91 7.91 -3.63 2.98
N ARG A 92 7.15 -3.62 1.89
CA ARG A 92 6.28 -2.49 1.56
C ARG A 92 5.14 -2.24 2.57
N PRO A 93 4.28 -3.23 2.90
CA PRO A 93 3.29 -3.04 3.95
C PRO A 93 3.93 -2.80 5.31
N LEU A 94 5.10 -3.39 5.59
CA LEU A 94 5.81 -3.15 6.84
C LEU A 94 6.31 -1.70 6.95
N ALA A 95 6.85 -1.13 5.86
CA ALA A 95 7.26 0.27 5.79
C ALA A 95 6.05 1.20 5.96
N LYS A 96 4.90 0.84 5.39
CA LYS A 96 3.64 1.59 5.57
C LYS A 96 3.14 1.51 7.02
N LEU A 97 3.29 0.36 7.66
CA LEU A 97 2.89 0.12 9.04
C LEU A 97 3.80 0.80 10.07
N SER A 98 5.12 0.84 9.86
CA SER A 98 6.04 1.55 10.76
C SER A 98 5.66 3.03 10.91
N PHE A 99 4.93 3.60 9.96
CA PHE A 99 4.42 4.97 10.03
C PHE A 99 2.91 5.07 10.32
N GLY A 100 2.08 4.07 9.99
CA GLY A 100 0.61 4.14 10.11
C GLY A 100 -0.03 3.42 11.32
N ILE A 101 0.64 2.43 11.91
CA ILE A 101 -0.02 1.50 12.85
C ILE A 101 -0.36 2.10 14.21
N TRP A 102 0.33 3.18 14.55
CA TRP A 102 0.17 3.82 15.84
C TRP A 102 -1.14 4.63 15.97
N ILE A 103 -1.88 4.85 14.87
CA ILE A 103 -3.18 5.54 14.85
C ILE A 103 -4.16 4.95 15.88
N ILE A 104 -4.09 3.64 16.11
CA ILE A 104 -5.11 2.91 16.89
C ILE A 104 -4.95 3.13 18.40
N ASN A 105 -3.76 3.47 18.88
CA ASN A 105 -3.46 3.46 20.31
C ASN A 105 -3.54 4.86 20.96
N SER A 106 -3.36 5.93 20.17
CA SER A 106 -3.41 7.31 20.70
C SER A 106 -3.72 8.33 19.60
N VAL A 107 -4.46 9.37 19.97
CA VAL A 107 -4.70 10.56 19.13
C VAL A 107 -3.38 11.20 18.69
N PHE A 108 -2.36 11.21 19.55
CA PHE A 108 -1.02 11.74 19.23
C PHE A 108 -0.38 10.99 18.06
N PHE A 109 -0.43 9.66 18.10
CA PHE A 109 0.09 8.82 17.04
C PHE A 109 -0.78 8.87 15.78
N GLY A 110 -2.09 9.09 15.94
CA GLY A 110 -2.99 9.45 14.84
C GLY A 110 -2.52 10.68 14.08
N PHE A 111 -2.09 11.72 14.79
CA PHE A 111 -1.56 12.94 14.21
C PHE A 111 -0.23 12.72 13.47
N LEU A 112 0.67 11.91 14.01
CA LEU A 112 1.94 11.55 13.36
C LEU A 112 1.71 10.80 12.04
N ALA A 113 0.80 9.83 12.03
CA ALA A 113 0.47 9.09 10.81
C ALA A 113 -0.20 9.98 9.75
N PHE A 114 -1.05 10.92 10.19
CA PHE A 114 -1.63 11.93 9.30
C PHE A 114 -0.55 12.83 8.69
N ALA A 115 0.36 13.35 9.51
CA ALA A 115 1.49 14.15 9.05
C ALA A 115 2.39 13.37 8.06
N TYR A 116 2.66 12.09 8.33
CA TYR A 116 3.37 11.23 7.39
C TYR A 116 2.64 11.08 6.07
N THR A 117 1.32 10.86 6.10
CA THR A 117 0.50 10.74 4.89
C THR A 117 0.53 12.03 4.07
N LEU A 118 0.58 13.19 4.72
CA LEU A 118 0.76 14.48 4.03
C LEU A 118 2.14 14.58 3.37
N VAL A 119 3.22 14.14 4.03
CA VAL A 119 4.55 14.10 3.42
C VAL A 119 4.57 13.16 2.22
N ASP A 120 3.95 11.98 2.35
CA ASP A 120 3.88 10.99 1.28
C ASP A 120 3.08 11.52 0.08
N PHE A 121 1.97 12.19 0.35
CA PHE A 121 1.12 12.81 -0.66
C PHE A 121 1.81 14.00 -1.34
N PHE A 122 2.45 14.88 -0.57
CA PHE A 122 3.18 16.01 -1.10
C PHE A 122 4.31 15.53 -2.01
N ARG A 123 5.08 14.53 -1.58
CA ARG A 123 6.13 13.93 -2.40
C ARG A 123 5.56 13.34 -3.69
N MET A 124 4.50 12.56 -3.60
CA MET A 124 3.83 11.98 -4.77
C MET A 124 3.38 13.04 -5.78
N LEU A 125 3.00 14.24 -5.33
CA LEU A 125 2.61 15.34 -6.22
C LEU A 125 3.81 16.06 -6.86
N THR A 126 4.94 16.12 -6.17
CA THR A 126 6.14 16.82 -6.65
C THR A 126 7.11 15.94 -7.44
N ASP A 127 7.03 14.63 -7.24
CA ASP A 127 7.92 13.66 -7.87
C ASP A 127 7.48 13.37 -9.31
N GLU A 128 8.41 13.40 -10.26
CA GLU A 128 8.13 13.20 -11.69
C GLU A 128 7.59 11.79 -11.98
N ASP A 129 7.97 10.81 -11.14
CA ASP A 129 7.52 9.42 -11.24
C ASP A 129 6.29 9.12 -10.36
N TYR A 130 5.72 10.15 -9.71
CA TYR A 130 4.63 10.05 -8.74
C TYR A 130 4.91 9.01 -7.64
N GLN A 131 6.16 8.86 -7.18
CA GLN A 131 6.48 7.87 -6.16
C GLN A 131 6.12 8.36 -4.76
N SER A 132 5.50 7.45 -4.02
CA SER A 132 5.34 7.57 -2.57
C SER A 132 6.63 7.12 -1.86
N VAL A 133 6.90 7.65 -0.66
CA VAL A 133 8.00 7.28 0.23
C VAL A 133 8.02 5.76 0.45
N HIS A 134 6.87 5.14 0.66
CA HIS A 134 6.77 3.68 0.84
C HIS A 134 7.09 2.89 -0.45
N ASP A 135 6.87 3.48 -1.62
CA ASP A 135 7.22 2.88 -2.91
C ASP A 135 8.74 2.92 -3.14
N ILE A 136 9.41 3.99 -2.71
CA ILE A 136 10.88 4.14 -2.76
C ILE A 136 11.55 3.12 -1.84
N VAL A 137 11.08 3.00 -0.59
CA VAL A 137 11.62 2.02 0.38
C VAL A 137 11.50 0.59 -0.15
N ALA A 138 10.43 0.29 -0.88
CA ALA A 138 10.21 -1.01 -1.49
C ALA A 138 10.92 -1.19 -2.85
N GLY A 139 11.43 -0.11 -3.46
CA GLY A 139 11.99 -0.12 -4.82
C GLY A 139 10.95 -0.45 -5.90
N THR A 140 9.73 0.05 -5.77
CA THR A 140 8.60 -0.28 -6.66
C THR A 140 7.98 0.94 -7.35
N PHE A 141 7.26 0.72 -8.45
CA PHE A 141 6.45 1.73 -9.12
C PHE A 141 5.02 1.24 -9.34
N ALA A 142 4.08 2.18 -9.48
CA ALA A 142 2.70 1.88 -9.85
C ALA A 142 2.44 2.28 -11.31
N LEU A 143 2.15 1.28 -12.14
CA LEU A 143 1.83 1.43 -13.55
C LEU A 143 0.36 1.10 -13.81
N ARG A 144 -0.14 1.52 -14.97
CA ARG A 144 -1.43 1.05 -15.46
C ARG A 144 -1.32 -0.40 -15.95
N SER A 145 -2.31 -1.24 -15.64
CA SER A 145 -2.27 -2.68 -15.95
C SER A 145 -2.04 -2.99 -17.43
N ASN A 146 -2.66 -2.22 -18.33
CA ASN A 146 -2.53 -2.44 -19.77
C ASN A 146 -1.11 -2.13 -20.29
N GLN A 147 -0.35 -1.29 -19.59
CA GLN A 147 1.00 -0.93 -19.99
C GLN A 147 2.07 -1.82 -19.39
N GLN A 148 1.84 -2.38 -18.20
CA GLN A 148 2.73 -3.43 -17.69
C GLN A 148 2.86 -4.58 -18.69
N VAL A 149 1.74 -5.02 -19.29
CA VAL A 149 1.74 -6.09 -20.30
C VAL A 149 2.55 -5.68 -21.53
N ALA A 150 2.40 -4.44 -21.99
CA ALA A 150 3.15 -3.92 -23.14
C ALA A 150 4.65 -3.84 -22.86
N GLU A 151 5.06 -3.31 -21.71
CA GLU A 151 6.49 -3.18 -21.35
C GLU A 151 7.16 -4.54 -21.08
N SER A 152 6.42 -5.50 -20.52
CA SER A 152 6.92 -6.87 -20.37
C SER A 152 7.08 -7.60 -21.71
N GLY A 153 6.20 -7.34 -22.68
CA GLY A 153 6.28 -7.95 -24.01
C GLY A 153 7.45 -7.42 -24.84
N VAL A 154 7.64 -6.09 -24.85
CA VAL A 154 8.74 -5.44 -25.58
C VAL A 154 10.12 -5.92 -25.09
N ARG A 155 10.27 -6.22 -23.80
CA ARG A 155 11.54 -6.68 -23.21
C ARG A 155 11.78 -8.18 -23.34
N GLN A 156 10.76 -8.97 -23.67
CA GLN A 156 10.91 -10.40 -24.01
C GLN A 156 11.30 -10.59 -25.48
N GLU A 157 11.07 -9.58 -26.32
CA GLU A 157 11.42 -9.57 -27.75
C GLU A 157 12.75 -8.85 -28.06
N ALA A 158 13.41 -8.26 -27.05
CA ALA A 158 14.67 -7.51 -27.16
C ALA A 158 15.84 -8.26 -26.50
#